data_AF-A0A3B1DV71-F1
#
_entry.id   AF-A0A3B1DV71-F1
#
_cell.length_a   1.000
_cell.length_b   1.000
_cell.length_c   1.000
_cell.angle_alpha   90.00
_cell.angle_beta   90.00
_cell.angle_gamma   90.00
#
_symmetry.space_group_name_H-M   'P 1'
#
loop_
_entity.id
_entity.type
_entity.pdbx_description
1 polymer ?
#
loop_
_entity_poly.entity_id
_entity_poly.type
_entity_poly.pdbx_seq_one_letter_code
_entity_poly.pdbx_strand_id
1 'polypeptide(L)'
;TQIIRDLTLSLPRLAAQVDLHAYGQLLLAPWGWSPDLPPDHETFQLLGNEMQQGIQSVHGRTYTHGPMYDTLYPISGGEGDWYWGDRAVHNFLIELRGNGFVLPPEEIIPNGEEVFPALVHFAGWARLERKPPADFNDDAMIDSLDVIAFLNAWAAEESSADIDGNGIIDTRDVIAFLGYWAAGC
;
A
#
# COMPACT_ATOMS: atom_id res chain seq x y z
N THR A 1 -9.29 -10.86 -16.80
CA THR A 1 -8.81 -9.53 -16.36
C THR A 1 -9.94 -8.49 -16.25
N GLN A 2 -10.95 -8.45 -17.14
CA GLN A 2 -12.02 -7.44 -17.08
C GLN A 2 -12.77 -7.36 -15.73
N ILE A 3 -13.07 -8.50 -15.09
CA ILE A 3 -13.75 -8.50 -13.78
C ILE A 3 -12.92 -7.78 -12.70
N ILE A 4 -11.62 -8.07 -12.61
CA ILE A 4 -10.73 -7.42 -11.65
C ILE A 4 -10.55 -5.95 -11.96
N ARG A 5 -10.37 -5.60 -13.25
CA ARG A 5 -10.35 -4.21 -13.70
C ARG A 5 -11.61 -3.46 -13.26
N ASP A 6 -12.79 -4.01 -13.54
CA ASP A 6 -14.07 -3.35 -13.24
C ASP A 6 -14.30 -3.23 -11.74
N LEU A 7 -13.90 -4.23 -10.95
CA LEU A 7 -13.87 -4.16 -9.49
C LEU A 7 -12.93 -3.04 -9.02
N THR A 8 -11.70 -2.97 -9.50
CA THR A 8 -10.74 -1.92 -9.15
C THR A 8 -11.25 -0.52 -9.52
N LEU A 9 -11.91 -0.37 -10.67
CA LEU A 9 -12.52 0.90 -11.08
C LEU A 9 -13.70 1.28 -10.17
N SER A 10 -14.41 0.31 -9.59
CA SER A 10 -15.47 0.55 -8.59
C SER A 10 -14.95 0.90 -7.19
N LEU A 11 -13.64 0.78 -6.94
CA LEU A 11 -13.00 1.03 -5.65
C LEU A 11 -12.18 2.34 -5.71
N PRO A 12 -12.80 3.52 -5.56
CA PRO A 12 -12.09 4.80 -5.65
C PRO A 12 -11.03 4.98 -4.56
N ARG A 13 -11.19 4.28 -3.44
CA ARG A 13 -10.28 4.32 -2.29
C ARG A 13 -9.31 3.13 -2.21
N LEU A 14 -9.15 2.35 -3.29
CA LEU A 14 -8.12 1.30 -3.31
C LEU A 14 -6.74 1.95 -3.14
N ALA A 15 -6.04 1.62 -2.05
CA ALA A 15 -4.77 2.24 -1.69
C ALA A 15 -3.56 1.42 -2.13
N ALA A 16 -3.67 0.10 -2.10
CA ALA A 16 -2.62 -0.82 -2.49
C ALA A 16 -3.18 -2.09 -3.14
N GLN A 17 -2.35 -2.77 -3.92
CA GLN A 17 -2.66 -4.06 -4.52
C GLN A 17 -1.45 -5.01 -4.47
N VAL A 18 -1.70 -6.30 -4.30
CA VAL A 18 -0.66 -7.34 -4.36
C VAL A 18 -1.10 -8.46 -5.29
N ASP A 19 -0.21 -8.86 -6.20
CA ASP A 19 -0.38 -10.00 -7.09
C ASP A 19 0.56 -11.13 -6.65
N LEU A 20 0.03 -12.30 -6.31
CA LEU A 20 0.83 -13.43 -5.82
C LEU A 20 1.06 -14.45 -6.93
N HIS A 21 2.32 -14.61 -7.31
CA HIS A 21 2.81 -15.59 -8.28
C HIS A 21 3.73 -16.60 -7.61
N ALA A 22 4.09 -17.63 -8.35
CA ALA A 22 5.24 -18.46 -8.03
C ALA A 22 5.93 -18.81 -9.34
N TYR A 23 7.27 -18.84 -9.41
CA TYR A 23 8.25 -18.87 -8.34
C TYR A 23 9.39 -17.89 -8.63
N GLY A 24 10.19 -17.55 -7.62
CA GLY A 24 11.41 -16.79 -7.83
C GLY A 24 11.95 -16.09 -6.60
N GLN A 25 11.15 -15.99 -5.53
CA GLN A 25 11.48 -15.18 -4.35
C GLN A 25 11.77 -13.73 -4.77
N LEU A 26 10.80 -13.09 -5.44
CA LEU A 26 10.92 -11.72 -5.95
C LEU A 26 9.82 -10.82 -5.38
N LEU A 27 10.16 -9.54 -5.17
CA LEU A 27 9.22 -8.46 -4.85
C LEU A 27 9.31 -7.42 -5.96
N LEU A 28 8.39 -7.49 -6.91
CA LEU A 28 8.48 -6.77 -8.16
C LEU A 28 7.58 -5.53 -8.15
N ALA A 29 8.20 -4.38 -8.37
CA ALA A 29 7.52 -3.09 -8.51
C ALA A 29 7.43 -2.69 -9.99
N PRO A 30 6.57 -1.70 -10.34
CA PRO A 30 6.62 -1.06 -11.64
C PRO A 30 8.00 -0.42 -11.93
N TRP A 31 8.39 -0.21 -13.19
CA TRP A 31 7.68 -0.65 -14.40
C TRP A 31 8.16 -2.03 -14.86
N GLY A 32 7.28 -2.75 -15.55
CA GLY A 32 7.63 -3.91 -16.37
C GLY A 32 7.85 -3.55 -17.83
N TRP A 33 7.09 -2.56 -18.35
CA TRP A 33 7.07 -2.19 -19.77
C TRP A 33 8.15 -1.22 -20.23
N SER A 34 8.77 -0.49 -19.31
CA SER A 34 9.78 0.53 -19.59
C SER A 34 11.03 0.31 -18.73
N PRO A 35 12.24 0.58 -19.26
CA PRO A 35 13.46 0.63 -18.45
C PRO A 35 13.56 1.90 -17.59
N ASP A 36 12.69 2.89 -17.81
CA ASP A 36 12.65 4.07 -16.97
C ASP A 36 12.13 3.73 -15.57
N LEU A 37 12.46 4.55 -14.58
CA LEU A 37 11.93 4.40 -13.23
C LEU A 37 10.54 5.06 -13.11
N PRO A 38 9.61 4.51 -12.31
CA PRO A 38 8.36 5.19 -11.99
C PRO A 38 8.61 6.48 -11.21
N PRO A 39 7.71 7.49 -11.33
CA PRO A 39 7.84 8.75 -10.57
C PRO A 39 8.04 8.56 -9.06
N ASP A 40 7.47 7.52 -8.47
CA ASP A 40 7.55 7.22 -7.03
C ASP A 40 8.46 6.02 -6.72
N HIS A 41 9.52 5.86 -7.52
CA HIS A 41 10.49 4.77 -7.37
C HIS A 41 11.10 4.70 -5.97
N GLU A 42 11.36 5.84 -5.32
CA GLU A 42 11.95 5.87 -3.97
C GLU A 42 11.05 5.17 -2.94
N THR A 43 9.74 5.38 -3.01
CA THR A 43 8.76 4.70 -2.16
C THR A 43 8.71 3.20 -2.45
N PHE A 44 8.69 2.79 -3.73
CA PHE A 44 8.78 1.37 -4.09
C PHE A 44 10.07 0.71 -3.59
N GLN A 45 11.19 1.42 -3.67
CA GLN A 45 12.48 0.92 -3.21
C GLN A 45 12.51 0.75 -1.68
N LEU A 46 11.97 1.73 -0.94
CA LEU A 46 11.83 1.68 0.51
C LEU A 46 10.96 0.49 0.93
N LEU A 47 9.74 0.40 0.39
CA LEU A 47 8.78 -0.65 0.73
C LEU A 47 9.31 -2.04 0.35
N GLY A 48 9.93 -2.19 -0.82
CA GLY A 48 10.53 -3.46 -1.23
C GLY A 48 11.63 -3.93 -0.28
N ASN A 49 12.46 -3.01 0.22
CA ASN A 49 13.49 -3.32 1.22
C ASN A 49 12.89 -3.72 2.57
N GLU A 50 11.87 -3.01 3.06
CA GLU A 50 11.20 -3.32 4.32
C GLU A 50 10.45 -4.66 4.26
N MET A 51 9.75 -4.91 3.14
CA MET A 51 9.09 -6.19 2.88
C MET A 51 10.09 -7.35 2.81
N GLN A 52 11.22 -7.18 2.11
CA GLN A 52 12.30 -8.17 2.06
C GLN A 52 12.82 -8.49 3.47
N GLN A 53 13.07 -7.48 4.30
CA GLN A 53 13.53 -7.67 5.68
C GLN A 53 12.49 -8.42 6.53
N GLY A 54 11.21 -8.06 6.38
CA GLY A 54 10.10 -8.76 7.02
C GLY A 54 10.10 -10.25 6.69
N ILE A 55 10.22 -10.60 5.40
CA ILE A 55 10.32 -12.00 4.93
C ILE A 55 11.53 -12.70 5.51
N GLN A 56 12.71 -12.08 5.41
CA GLN A 56 13.97 -12.66 5.86
C GLN A 56 13.97 -12.94 7.36
N SER A 57 13.26 -12.13 8.16
CA SER A 57 13.21 -12.28 9.62
C SER A 57 12.51 -13.57 10.10
N VAL A 58 11.66 -14.19 9.28
CA VAL A 58 10.86 -15.36 9.69
C VAL A 58 11.65 -16.66 9.53
N HIS A 59 12.09 -16.95 8.29
CA HIS A 59 12.75 -18.20 7.93
C HIS A 59 14.11 -18.01 7.24
N GLY A 60 14.63 -16.79 7.18
CA GLY A 60 15.93 -16.48 6.56
C GLY A 60 15.93 -16.46 5.02
N ARG A 61 14.77 -16.55 4.36
CA ARG A 61 14.67 -16.44 2.90
C ARG A 61 14.91 -15.01 2.44
N THR A 62 15.70 -14.86 1.38
CA THR A 62 15.97 -13.54 0.79
C THR A 62 15.17 -13.43 -0.49
N TYR A 63 14.33 -12.39 -0.58
CA TYR A 63 13.57 -12.09 -1.78
C TYR A 63 14.18 -10.88 -2.47
N THR A 64 14.56 -10.99 -3.74
CA THR A 64 15.12 -9.86 -4.48
C THR A 64 14.01 -8.88 -4.86
N HIS A 65 14.22 -7.59 -4.61
CA HIS A 65 13.23 -6.56 -4.92
C HIS A 65 13.75 -5.56 -5.95
N GLY A 66 12.83 -5.00 -6.75
CA GLY A 66 13.15 -3.97 -7.73
C GLY A 66 12.10 -3.85 -8.83
N PRO A 67 12.34 -2.97 -9.83
CA PRO A 67 11.48 -2.85 -11.00
C PRO A 67 11.39 -4.18 -11.77
N MET A 68 10.19 -4.54 -12.22
CA MET A 68 9.92 -5.75 -13.01
C MET A 68 10.85 -5.85 -14.23
N TYR A 69 11.07 -4.74 -14.95
CA TYR A 69 11.89 -4.69 -16.16
C TYR A 69 13.31 -5.23 -15.92
N ASP A 70 13.94 -4.82 -14.82
CA ASP A 70 15.34 -5.15 -14.50
C ASP A 70 15.48 -6.42 -13.64
N THR A 71 14.52 -6.65 -12.75
CA THR A 71 14.61 -7.71 -11.72
C THR A 71 14.11 -9.05 -12.23
N LEU A 72 13.17 -9.04 -13.17
CA LEU A 72 12.60 -10.23 -13.78
C LEU A 72 13.01 -10.32 -15.26
N TYR A 73 12.33 -9.54 -16.12
CA TYR A 73 12.64 -9.31 -17.53
C TYR A 73 11.64 -8.26 -18.10
N PRO A 74 11.91 -7.65 -19.27
CA PRO A 74 10.97 -6.73 -19.90
C PRO A 74 9.62 -7.39 -20.22
N ILE A 75 8.52 -6.84 -19.69
CA ILE A 75 7.15 -7.35 -19.87
C ILE A 75 6.19 -6.23 -20.21
N SER A 76 5.15 -6.51 -21.00
CA SER A 76 4.09 -5.53 -21.26
C SER A 76 2.73 -6.12 -20.92
N GLY A 77 1.81 -5.27 -20.47
CA GLY A 77 0.46 -5.69 -20.08
C GLY A 77 0.37 -6.35 -18.70
N GLY A 78 1.42 -6.25 -17.88
CA GLY A 78 1.37 -6.64 -16.47
C GLY A 78 0.44 -5.70 -15.69
N GLU A 79 -0.32 -6.25 -14.74
CA GLU A 79 -1.31 -5.44 -14.02
C GLU A 79 -0.67 -4.38 -13.12
N GLY A 80 0.53 -4.63 -12.59
CA GLY A 80 1.23 -3.66 -11.74
C GLY A 80 1.53 -2.34 -12.44
N ASP A 81 1.83 -2.40 -13.74
CA ASP A 81 1.99 -1.22 -14.58
C ASP A 81 0.67 -0.46 -14.75
N TRP A 82 -0.47 -1.17 -14.87
CA TRP A 82 -1.78 -0.52 -14.95
C TRP A 82 -2.20 0.10 -13.61
N TYR A 83 -1.99 -0.60 -12.49
CA TYR A 83 -2.30 -0.08 -11.16
C TYR A 83 -1.52 1.20 -10.86
N TRP A 84 -0.23 1.24 -11.18
CA TRP A 84 0.53 2.46 -10.98
C TRP A 84 0.22 3.54 -12.02
N GLY A 85 0.25 3.20 -13.31
CA GLY A 85 0.11 4.19 -14.40
C GLY A 85 -1.26 4.84 -14.54
N ASP A 86 -2.34 4.07 -14.37
CA ASP A 86 -3.71 4.59 -14.58
C ASP A 86 -4.43 4.88 -13.26
N ARG A 87 -4.01 4.25 -12.15
CA ARG A 87 -4.74 4.30 -10.88
C ARG A 87 -3.96 4.99 -9.75
N ALA A 88 -2.67 5.23 -9.93
CA ALA A 88 -1.75 5.69 -8.90
C ALA A 88 -1.82 4.82 -7.62
N VAL A 89 -2.06 3.52 -7.79
CA VAL A 89 -2.15 2.54 -6.70
C VAL A 89 -0.81 1.84 -6.60
N HIS A 90 -0.16 1.96 -5.43
CA HIS A 90 1.06 1.22 -5.14
C HIS A 90 0.77 -0.28 -5.19
N ASN A 91 1.67 -1.00 -5.81
CA ASN A 91 1.51 -2.43 -5.98
C ASN A 91 2.85 -3.17 -5.96
N PHE A 92 2.76 -4.45 -5.61
CA PHE A 92 3.84 -5.41 -5.77
C PHE A 92 3.33 -6.71 -6.36
N LEU A 93 4.04 -7.25 -7.33
CA LEU A 93 3.94 -8.66 -7.70
C LEU A 93 4.96 -9.43 -6.85
N ILE A 94 4.52 -10.46 -6.14
CA ILE A 94 5.38 -11.31 -5.32
C ILE A 94 5.53 -12.66 -6.00
N GLU A 95 6.75 -13.01 -6.38
CA GLU A 95 7.09 -14.37 -6.79
C GLU A 95 7.49 -15.16 -5.55
N LEU A 96 6.68 -16.14 -5.16
CA LEU A 96 6.87 -16.93 -3.95
C LEU A 96 8.03 -17.96 -4.07
N ARG A 97 8.24 -18.75 -3.01
CA ARG A 97 9.23 -19.84 -2.98
C ARG A 97 9.12 -20.79 -4.18
N GLY A 98 10.27 -21.40 -4.48
CA GLY A 98 10.39 -22.53 -5.40
C GLY A 98 11.44 -22.29 -6.48
N ASN A 99 11.81 -23.38 -7.15
CA ASN A 99 12.59 -23.36 -8.40
C ASN A 99 11.74 -23.89 -9.57
N GLY A 100 10.42 -23.88 -9.39
CA GLY A 100 9.43 -24.54 -10.22
C GLY A 100 8.05 -24.47 -9.56
N PHE A 101 7.01 -24.85 -10.31
CA PHE A 101 5.63 -24.82 -9.82
C PHE A 101 5.25 -25.99 -8.90
N VAL A 102 6.13 -26.98 -8.75
CA VAL A 102 5.94 -28.14 -7.87
C VAL A 102 6.71 -27.91 -6.57
N LEU A 103 6.14 -27.09 -5.69
CA LEU A 103 6.66 -26.86 -4.35
C LEU A 103 6.26 -28.04 -3.43
N PRO A 104 7.17 -28.59 -2.61
CA PRO A 104 6.82 -29.63 -1.63
C PRO A 104 5.72 -29.16 -0.67
N PRO A 105 4.72 -29.99 -0.31
CA PRO A 105 3.63 -29.59 0.59
C PRO A 105 4.10 -29.06 1.95
N GLU A 106 5.23 -29.55 2.47
CA GLU A 106 5.84 -29.10 3.71
C GLU A 106 6.34 -27.63 3.67
N GLU A 107 6.53 -27.06 2.47
CA GLU A 107 6.94 -25.67 2.29
C GLU A 107 5.76 -24.70 2.17
N ILE A 108 4.50 -25.19 2.07
CA ILE A 108 3.31 -24.33 1.90
C ILE A 108 3.14 -23.38 3.11
N ILE A 109 3.13 -23.94 4.32
CA ILE A 109 2.95 -23.15 5.54
C ILE A 109 4.15 -22.22 5.76
N PRO A 110 5.42 -22.68 5.71
CA PRO A 110 6.58 -21.81 5.84
C PRO A 110 6.63 -20.66 4.82
N ASN A 111 6.21 -20.89 3.57
CA ASN A 111 6.11 -19.85 2.55
C ASN A 111 5.06 -18.77 2.92
N GLY A 112 3.89 -19.19 3.42
CA GLY A 112 2.87 -18.26 3.90
C GLY A 112 3.31 -17.46 5.12
N GLU A 113 3.98 -18.11 6.08
CA GLU A 113 4.48 -17.48 7.30
C GLU A 113 5.49 -16.38 7.04
N GLU A 114 6.39 -16.54 6.07
CA GLU A 114 7.39 -15.51 5.75
C GLU A 114 6.83 -14.35 4.93
N VAL A 115 5.87 -14.60 4.04
CA VAL A 115 5.30 -13.53 3.19
C VAL A 115 4.26 -12.70 3.95
N PHE A 116 3.58 -13.29 4.93
CA PHE A 116 2.53 -12.61 5.68
C PHE A 116 2.98 -11.29 6.35
N PRO A 117 4.11 -11.20 7.05
CA PRO A 117 4.61 -9.93 7.60
C PRO A 117 4.82 -8.84 6.55
N ALA A 118 5.31 -9.18 5.36
CA ALA A 118 5.47 -8.22 4.27
C ALA A 118 4.12 -7.68 3.78
N LEU A 119 3.11 -8.55 3.66
CA LEU A 119 1.75 -8.13 3.31
C LEU A 119 1.15 -7.21 4.37
N VAL A 120 1.32 -7.54 5.65
CA VAL A 120 0.84 -6.72 6.77
C VAL A 120 1.54 -5.35 6.79
N HIS A 121 2.85 -5.33 6.58
CA HIS A 121 3.63 -4.10 6.51
C HIS A 121 3.13 -3.19 5.39
N PHE A 122 3.02 -3.74 4.17
CA PHE A 122 2.57 -2.98 3.01
C PHE A 122 1.12 -2.47 3.16
N ALA A 123 0.22 -3.29 3.71
CA ALA A 123 -1.14 -2.88 4.01
C ALA A 123 -1.19 -1.77 5.08
N GLY A 124 -0.36 -1.87 6.12
CA GLY A 124 -0.23 -0.85 7.15
C GLY A 124 0.27 0.48 6.61
N TRP A 125 1.29 0.46 5.76
CA TRP A 125 1.78 1.64 5.06
C TRP A 125 0.70 2.26 4.17
N ALA A 126 0.01 1.46 3.35
CA ALA A 126 -1.01 1.95 2.42
C ALA A 126 -2.20 2.60 3.13
N ARG A 127 -2.55 2.08 4.31
CA ARG A 127 -3.57 2.68 5.19
C ARG A 127 -3.19 4.09 5.62
N LEU A 128 -1.93 4.32 5.97
CA LEU A 128 -1.45 5.63 6.44
C LEU A 128 -1.32 6.62 5.28
N GLU A 129 -0.80 6.17 4.13
CA GLU A 129 -0.61 7.02 2.96
C GLU A 129 -1.93 7.58 2.41
N ARG A 130 -3.00 6.78 2.45
CA ARG A 130 -4.34 7.20 2.01
C ARG A 130 -5.31 7.40 3.16
N LYS A 131 -4.81 7.71 4.36
CA LYS A 131 -5.65 8.01 5.51
C LYS A 131 -6.58 9.20 5.19
N PRO A 132 -7.91 9.01 5.23
CA PRO A 132 -8.86 10.10 5.12
C PRO A 132 -8.62 11.14 6.22
N PRO A 133 -8.49 12.46 5.96
CA PRO A 133 -8.41 13.44 7.05
C PRO A 133 -9.62 13.38 8.00
N ALA A 134 -10.79 12.90 7.54
CA ALA A 134 -11.95 12.70 8.40
C ALA A 134 -11.92 11.43 9.27
N ASP A 135 -11.05 10.44 9.02
CA ASP A 135 -10.77 9.32 9.94
C ASP A 135 -9.80 9.82 11.01
N PHE A 136 -10.29 10.71 11.87
CA PHE A 136 -9.44 11.44 12.82
C PHE A 136 -8.93 10.52 13.94
N ASN A 137 -9.72 9.52 14.34
CA ASN A 137 -9.38 8.63 15.46
C ASN A 137 -8.53 7.42 15.06
N ASP A 138 -8.21 7.26 13.77
CA ASP A 138 -7.42 6.15 13.23
C ASP A 138 -8.06 4.77 13.50
N ASP A 139 -9.36 4.63 13.27
CA ASP A 139 -10.06 3.33 13.35
C ASP A 139 -10.51 2.75 12.00
N ALA A 140 -10.19 3.45 10.90
CA ALA A 140 -10.53 3.09 9.52
C ALA A 140 -12.03 3.19 9.19
N MET A 141 -12.83 3.81 10.06
CA MET A 141 -14.19 4.25 9.78
C MET A 141 -14.24 5.79 9.78
N ILE A 142 -15.24 6.33 9.09
CA ILE A 142 -15.57 7.76 9.21
C ILE A 142 -16.94 7.78 9.89
N ASP A 143 -16.92 7.92 11.20
CA ASP A 143 -18.11 7.89 12.06
C ASP A 143 -18.07 8.95 13.18
N SER A 144 -19.18 9.09 13.93
CA SER A 144 -19.31 10.19 14.90
C SER A 144 -18.19 10.27 15.94
N LEU A 145 -17.43 9.18 16.14
CA LEU A 145 -16.26 9.15 17.00
C LEU A 145 -15.12 10.01 16.45
N ASP A 146 -14.96 10.16 15.14
CA ASP A 146 -13.98 11.06 14.53
C ASP A 146 -14.30 12.51 14.84
N VAL A 147 -15.57 12.88 14.72
CA VAL A 147 -16.03 14.24 15.05
C VAL A 147 -15.76 14.55 16.53
N ILE A 148 -16.03 13.59 17.41
CA ILE A 148 -15.75 13.75 18.84
C ILE A 148 -14.24 13.88 19.08
N ALA A 149 -13.42 13.04 18.44
CA ALA A 149 -11.97 13.07 18.58
C ALA A 149 -11.37 14.39 18.08
N PHE A 150 -11.81 14.87 16.90
CA PHE A 150 -11.39 16.16 16.35
C PHE A 150 -11.79 17.33 17.27
N LEU A 151 -13.05 17.39 17.72
CA LEU A 151 -13.51 18.49 18.58
C LEU A 151 -12.79 18.51 19.93
N ASN A 152 -12.41 17.34 20.47
CA ASN A 152 -11.59 17.26 21.68
C ASN A 152 -10.18 17.81 21.44
N ALA A 153 -9.52 17.40 20.34
CA ALA A 153 -8.19 17.89 19.96
C ALA A 153 -8.19 19.41 19.69
N TRP A 154 -9.21 19.90 18.97
CA TRP A 154 -9.40 21.32 18.66
C TRP A 154 -9.61 22.15 19.94
N ALA A 155 -10.48 21.70 20.84
CA ALA A 155 -10.70 22.38 22.13
C ALA A 155 -9.46 22.37 23.05
N ALA A 156 -8.56 21.41 22.86
CA ALA A 156 -7.30 21.31 23.58
C ALA A 156 -6.13 22.03 22.89
N GLU A 157 -6.36 22.67 21.73
CA GLU A 157 -5.31 23.30 20.91
C GLU A 157 -4.17 22.33 20.56
N GLU A 158 -4.50 21.05 20.33
CA GLU A 158 -3.53 20.05 19.88
C GLU A 158 -3.15 20.27 18.42
N SER A 159 -1.87 20.12 18.07
CA SER A 159 -1.39 20.29 16.69
C SER A 159 -2.03 19.32 15.70
N SER A 160 -2.61 18.22 16.17
CA SER A 160 -3.40 17.28 15.36
C SER A 160 -4.67 17.91 14.79
N ALA A 161 -5.18 18.99 15.40
CA ALA A 161 -6.37 19.70 14.96
C ALA A 161 -6.10 20.76 13.87
N ASP A 162 -4.84 21.04 13.51
CA ASP A 162 -4.46 21.88 12.36
C ASP A 162 -4.63 21.10 11.05
N ILE A 163 -5.89 20.88 10.66
CA ILE A 163 -6.24 19.98 9.55
C ILE A 163 -6.09 20.65 8.18
N ASP A 164 -6.04 21.99 8.14
CA ASP A 164 -5.72 22.71 6.91
C ASP A 164 -4.20 22.95 6.73
N GLY A 165 -3.40 22.62 7.76
CA GLY A 165 -1.94 22.61 7.74
C GLY A 165 -1.33 24.01 7.70
N ASN A 166 -2.07 25.04 8.12
CA ASN A 166 -1.62 26.42 8.07
C ASN A 166 -0.76 26.83 9.30
N GLY A 167 -0.66 25.95 10.31
CA GLY A 167 0.07 26.17 11.55
C GLY A 167 -0.72 26.89 12.64
N ILE A 168 -2.02 27.13 12.45
CA ILE A 168 -2.90 27.86 13.37
C ILE A 168 -4.20 27.08 13.53
N ILE A 169 -4.49 26.68 14.76
CA ILE A 169 -5.74 26.01 15.13
C ILE A 169 -6.82 27.07 15.31
N ASP A 170 -7.76 27.16 14.36
CA ASP A 170 -8.90 28.06 14.43
C ASP A 170 -10.17 27.47 13.82
N THR A 171 -11.19 28.29 13.57
CA THR A 171 -12.47 27.82 13.00
C THR A 171 -12.35 27.31 11.55
N ARG A 172 -11.26 27.64 10.85
CA ARG A 172 -10.98 27.15 9.50
C ARG A 172 -10.69 25.65 9.51
N ASP A 173 -10.03 25.15 10.55
CA ASP A 173 -9.84 23.71 10.73
C ASP A 173 -11.16 22.98 10.92
N VAL A 174 -12.07 23.55 11.71
CA VAL A 174 -13.40 22.97 11.91
C VAL A 174 -14.17 22.90 10.59
N ILE A 175 -14.09 23.96 9.78
CA ILE A 175 -14.74 23.99 8.46
C ILE A 175 -14.11 22.97 7.51
N ALA A 176 -12.78 22.85 7.50
CA ALA A 176 -12.04 21.90 6.68
C ALA A 176 -12.37 20.45 7.07
N PHE A 177 -12.33 20.11 8.37
CA PHE A 177 -12.71 18.80 8.89
C PHE A 177 -14.14 18.44 8.51
N LEU A 178 -15.11 19.33 8.72
CA LEU A 178 -16.51 19.07 8.34
C LEU A 178 -16.69 18.90 6.82
N GLY A 179 -15.83 19.55 6.03
CA GLY A 179 -15.76 19.35 4.58
C GLY A 179 -15.31 17.93 4.22
N TYR A 180 -14.21 17.46 4.82
CA TYR A 180 -13.70 16.09 4.65
C TYR A 180 -14.73 15.04 5.11
N TRP A 181 -15.29 15.26 6.31
CA TRP A 181 -16.33 14.43 6.91
C TRP A 181 -17.55 14.26 5.99
N ALA A 182 -18.09 15.37 5.46
CA ALA A 182 -19.24 15.34 4.57
C ALA A 182 -18.94 14.65 3.22
N ALA A 183 -17.69 14.68 2.78
CA ALA A 183 -17.22 13.99 1.58
C ALA A 183 -16.93 12.50 1.82
N GLY A 184 -16.82 12.06 3.08
CA GLY A 184 -16.34 10.71 3.43
C GLY A 184 -14.87 10.50 3.04
N CYS A 185 -14.08 11.56 3.13
CA CYS A 185 -12.69 11.64 2.67
C CYS A 185 -11.73 12.08 3.76
#